data_AF-A0A920EYA9-F1
#
_entry.id   AF-A0A920EYA9-F1
#
_cell.length_a   1.000
_cell.length_b   1.000
_cell.length_c   1.000
_cell.angle_alpha   90.00
_cell.angle_beta   90.00
_cell.angle_gamma   90.00
#
_symmetry.space_group_name_H-M   'P 1'
#
loop_
_entity.id
_entity.type
_entity.pdbx_description
1 polymer ?
#
loop_
_entity_poly.entity_id
_entity_poly.type
_entity_poly.pdbx_seq_one_letter_code
_entity_poly.pdbx_strand_id
1 'polypeptide(L)'
;MALAHYHREPKGPTESINDPGYFVLGNHKFRDSSQGGHGQVDMKKSIVVSSDTYYYKLAIGMGVDLIHEHISPFGFGKQTGVDLSGEARGILPSSHGN
;
A
#
# COMPACT_ATOMS: atom_id res chain seq x y z
N MET A 1 4.22 -1.39 1.33
CA MET A 1 3.23 -2.47 1.10
C MET A 1 3.79 -3.62 0.25
N ALA A 2 4.35 -3.39 -0.94
CA ALA A 2 4.91 -4.49 -1.75
C ALA A 2 5.97 -5.35 -1.01
N LEU A 3 6.89 -4.72 -0.27
CA LEU A 3 7.87 -5.45 0.55
C LEU A 3 7.22 -6.30 1.65
N ALA A 4 6.16 -5.79 2.28
CA ALA A 4 5.43 -6.51 3.30
C ALA A 4 4.69 -7.73 2.73
N HIS A 5 4.14 -7.59 1.53
CA HIS A 5 3.55 -8.71 0.79
C HIS A 5 4.58 -9.80 0.49
N TYR A 6 5.78 -9.40 0.06
CA TYR A 6 6.88 -10.32 -0.23
C TYR A 6 7.28 -11.19 0.98
N HIS A 7 7.23 -10.64 2.20
CA HIS A 7 7.61 -11.37 3.42
C HIS A 7 6.50 -12.24 4.03
N ARG A 8 5.23 -12.08 3.63
CA ARG A 8 4.09 -12.68 4.35
C ARG A 8 3.78 -14.14 3.94
N GLU A 9 3.85 -14.54 2.66
CA GLU A 9 3.45 -15.90 2.24
C GLU A 9 4.12 -16.43 0.94
N PRO A 10 4.20 -17.78 0.76
CA PRO A 10 4.84 -18.44 -0.39
C PRO A 10 4.11 -18.27 -1.74
N LYS A 11 2.90 -17.70 -1.76
CA LYS A 11 2.19 -17.33 -3.01
C LYS A 11 2.74 -16.07 -3.69
N GLY A 12 3.58 -15.30 -2.99
CA GLY A 12 4.66 -14.51 -3.55
C GLY A 12 4.33 -13.37 -4.53
N PRO A 13 5.39 -12.72 -5.08
CA PRO A 13 5.33 -11.63 -6.08
C PRO A 13 4.58 -11.93 -7.37
N THR A 14 4.33 -13.20 -7.63
CA THR A 14 3.86 -13.73 -8.91
C THR A 14 2.34 -13.88 -8.97
N GLU A 15 1.64 -13.73 -7.83
CA GLU A 15 0.19 -13.69 -7.83
C GLU A 15 -0.30 -12.43 -8.55
N SER A 16 -1.08 -12.63 -9.62
CA SER A 16 -1.67 -11.57 -10.42
C SER A 16 -3.12 -11.34 -10.04
N ILE A 17 -3.55 -10.08 -10.12
CA ILE A 17 -4.95 -9.69 -9.99
C ILE A 17 -5.43 -9.07 -11.30
N ASN A 18 -6.74 -9.15 -11.55
CA ASN A 18 -7.35 -8.37 -12.61
C ASN A 18 -7.64 -6.95 -12.10
N ASP A 19 -7.05 -5.94 -12.74
CA ASP A 19 -7.25 -4.52 -12.50
C ASP A 19 -8.15 -3.91 -13.58
N PRO A 20 -9.46 -3.73 -13.31
CA PRO A 20 -10.41 -3.08 -14.20
C PRO A 20 -10.42 -1.53 -14.05
N GLY A 21 -9.44 -0.94 -13.35
CA GLY A 21 -9.36 0.50 -13.09
C GLY A 21 -10.12 0.97 -11.85
N TYR A 22 -10.58 0.04 -11.02
CA TYR A 22 -11.24 0.37 -9.76
C TYR A 22 -11.31 -0.81 -8.79
N PHE A 23 -11.49 -0.48 -7.51
CA PHE A 23 -11.78 -1.39 -6.42
C PHE A 23 -13.07 -0.96 -5.70
N VAL A 24 -13.91 -1.93 -5.30
CA VAL A 24 -15.16 -1.66 -4.57
C VAL A 24 -15.06 -2.20 -3.16
N LEU A 25 -15.34 -1.36 -2.17
CA LEU A 25 -15.45 -1.74 -0.77
C LEU A 25 -16.73 -1.16 -0.17
N GLY A 26 -17.65 -2.05 0.22
CA GLY A 26 -19.00 -1.65 0.61
C GLY A 26 -19.67 -0.84 -0.51
N ASN A 27 -20.14 0.35 -0.18
CA ASN A 27 -20.82 1.24 -1.12
C ASN A 27 -19.87 2.24 -1.81
N HIS A 28 -18.56 2.13 -1.60
CA HIS A 28 -17.57 3.05 -2.14
C HIS A 28 -16.77 2.40 -3.27
N LYS A 29 -16.62 3.15 -4.37
CA LYS A 29 -15.76 2.82 -5.50
C LYS A 29 -14.49 3.67 -5.45
N PHE A 30 -13.37 3.01 -5.20
CA PHE A 30 -12.03 3.59 -5.25
C PHE A 30 -11.50 3.43 -6.68
N ARG A 31 -11.13 4.53 -7.33
CA ARG A 31 -10.71 4.52 -8.74
C ARG A 31 -9.20 4.43 -8.81
N ASP A 32 -8.72 3.71 -9.81
CA ASP A 32 -7.33 3.80 -10.23
C ASP A 32 -7.11 5.11 -10.99
N SER A 33 -5.89 5.64 -10.95
CA SER A 33 -5.45 6.72 -11.81
C SER A 33 -5.72 6.45 -13.31
N SER A 34 -5.64 5.18 -13.74
CA SER A 34 -6.02 4.73 -15.07
C SER A 34 -7.47 4.23 -15.11
N GLN A 35 -8.37 4.97 -15.78
CA GLN A 35 -9.78 4.60 -15.88
C GLN A 35 -10.02 3.24 -16.58
N GLY A 36 -9.13 2.84 -17.49
CA GLY A 36 -9.20 1.54 -18.18
C GLY A 36 -8.53 0.39 -17.40
N GLY A 37 -7.90 0.70 -16.27
CA GLY A 37 -7.09 -0.23 -15.51
C GLY A 37 -5.84 -0.68 -16.24
N HIS A 38 -5.28 -1.78 -15.77
CA HIS A 38 -4.02 -2.34 -16.26
C HIS A 38 -4.12 -3.83 -16.64
N GLY A 39 -5.33 -4.40 -16.62
CA GLY A 39 -5.58 -5.81 -16.89
C GLY A 39 -4.95 -6.70 -15.81
N GLN A 40 -4.27 -7.78 -16.19
CA GLN A 40 -3.58 -8.61 -15.21
C GLN A 40 -2.34 -7.91 -14.65
N VAL A 41 -2.27 -7.79 -13.32
CA VAL A 41 -1.20 -7.08 -12.59
C VAL A 41 -0.67 -7.96 -11.46
N ASP A 42 0.61 -8.33 -11.54
CA ASP A 42 1.39 -8.92 -10.44
C ASP A 42 2.12 -7.83 -9.62
N MET A 43 2.87 -8.22 -8.59
CA MET A 43 3.58 -7.26 -7.72
C MET A 43 4.61 -6.41 -8.49
N LYS A 44 5.30 -7.00 -9.47
CA LYS A 44 6.30 -6.26 -10.24
C LYS A 44 5.61 -5.23 -11.13
N LYS A 45 4.58 -5.65 -11.86
CA LYS A 45 3.80 -4.79 -12.74
C LYS A 45 3.10 -3.70 -11.94
N SER A 46 2.59 -3.97 -10.74
CA SER A 46 1.92 -2.97 -9.91
C SER A 46 2.84 -1.81 -9.51
N ILE A 47 4.12 -2.09 -9.30
CA ILE A 47 5.15 -1.05 -9.10
C ILE A 47 5.40 -0.28 -10.40
N VAL A 48 5.55 -1.00 -11.53
CA VAL A 48 5.86 -0.39 -12.85
C VAL A 48 4.75 0.54 -13.32
N VAL A 49 3.48 0.16 -13.15
CA VAL A 49 2.33 0.91 -13.66
C VAL A 49 1.63 1.74 -12.59
N SER A 50 2.10 1.70 -11.35
CA SER A 50 1.48 2.40 -10.21
C SER A 50 0.00 2.04 -10.03
N SER A 51 -0.34 0.74 -10.08
CA SER A 51 -1.75 0.29 -9.99
C SER A 51 -2.32 0.48 -8.59
N ASP A 52 -3.20 1.45 -8.43
CA ASP A 52 -3.92 1.70 -7.17
C ASP A 52 -4.80 0.51 -6.79
N THR A 53 -5.49 -0.08 -7.78
CA THR A 53 -6.37 -1.24 -7.56
C THR A 53 -5.62 -2.40 -6.91
N TYR A 54 -4.37 -2.63 -7.32
CA TYR A 54 -3.50 -3.64 -6.70
C TYR A 54 -3.25 -3.35 -5.23
N TYR A 55 -2.88 -2.12 -4.90
CA TYR A 55 -2.58 -1.74 -3.52
C TYR A 55 -3.83 -1.68 -2.63
N TYR A 56 -5.02 -1.34 -3.15
CA TYR A 56 -6.27 -1.44 -2.39
C TYR A 56 -6.58 -2.88 -2.00
N LYS A 57 -6.52 -3.81 -2.96
CA LYS A 57 -6.76 -5.23 -2.68
C LYS A 57 -5.73 -5.79 -1.69
N LEU A 58 -4.46 -5.44 -1.88
CA LEU A 58 -3.39 -5.85 -0.98
C LEU A 58 -3.59 -5.29 0.44
N ALA A 59 -3.93 -4.01 0.57
CA ALA A 59 -4.14 -3.37 1.87
C ALA A 59 -5.26 -4.04 2.68
N ILE A 60 -6.36 -4.43 2.03
CA ILE A 60 -7.46 -5.17 2.66
C ILE A 60 -7.00 -6.53 3.17
N GLY A 61 -6.21 -7.27 2.38
CA GLY A 61 -5.67 -8.57 2.82
C GLY A 61 -4.62 -8.42 3.94
N MET A 62 -3.90 -7.30 3.97
CA MET A 62 -2.86 -7.06 4.95
C MET A 62 -3.40 -6.62 6.31
N GLY A 63 -4.32 -5.65 6.31
CA GLY A 63 -4.71 -4.90 7.51
C GLY A 63 -3.75 -3.78 7.87
N VAL A 64 -4.24 -2.76 8.56
CA VAL A 64 -3.49 -1.52 8.87
C VAL A 64 -2.27 -1.74 9.77
N ASP A 65 -2.35 -2.65 10.75
CA ASP A 65 -1.25 -2.86 11.70
C ASP A 65 -0.04 -3.52 11.04
N LEU A 66 -0.27 -4.51 10.17
CA LEU A 66 0.84 -5.12 9.43
C LEU A 66 1.50 -4.09 8.49
N ILE A 67 0.69 -3.22 7.87
CA ILE A 67 1.20 -2.13 7.04
C ILE A 67 2.03 -1.18 7.91
N HIS A 68 1.54 -0.79 9.09
CA HIS A 68 2.27 0.05 10.05
C HIS A 68 3.62 -0.57 10.41
N GLU A 69 3.64 -1.84 10.85
CA GLU A 69 4.85 -2.56 11.27
C GLU A 69 5.91 -2.61 10.18
N HIS A 70 5.50 -2.76 8.91
CA HIS A 70 6.45 -2.83 7.80
C HIS A 70 6.90 -1.47 7.28
N ILE A 71 6.13 -0.40 7.52
CA ILE A 71 6.47 0.96 7.09
C ILE A 71 7.25 1.72 8.16
N SER A 72 6.99 1.46 9.45
CA SER A 72 7.65 2.12 10.59
C SER A 72 9.19 2.06 10.59
N PRO A 73 9.84 0.94 10.20
CA PRO A 73 11.30 0.86 10.09
C PRO A 73 11.90 1.81 9.05
N PHE A 74 11.10 2.29 8.08
CA PHE A 74 11.52 3.28 7.09
C PHE A 74 11.43 4.73 7.59
N GLY A 75 11.07 4.96 8.87
CA GLY A 75 11.07 6.29 9.49
C GLY A 75 9.78 7.09 9.33
N PHE A 76 8.75 6.55 8.66
CA PHE A 76 7.45 7.22 8.57
C PHE A 76 6.82 7.41 9.96
N GLY A 77 6.15 8.54 10.15
CA GLY A 77 5.59 8.94 11.45
C GLY A 77 6.62 9.43 12.47
N LYS A 78 7.90 9.47 12.10
CA LYS A 78 9.01 9.96 12.94
C LYS A 78 9.66 11.18 12.29
N GLN A 79 10.27 12.02 13.12
CA GLN A 79 11.21 13.02 12.66
C GLN A 79 12.46 12.32 12.13
N THR A 80 13.00 12.84 11.03
CA THR A 80 14.27 12.40 10.43
C THR A 80 15.47 12.87 11.23
N GLY A 81 15.33 13.96 12.00
CA GLY A 81 16.43 14.57 12.75
C GLY A 81 17.31 15.48 11.89
N VAL A 82 16.79 15.97 10.76
CA VAL A 82 17.45 17.01 9.96
C VAL A 82 17.59 18.30 10.77
N ASP A 83 18.70 19.01 10.60
CA ASP A 83 18.99 20.27 11.30
C ASP A 83 18.17 21.43 10.73
N LEU A 84 16.86 21.36 10.94
CA LEU A 84 15.88 22.36 10.54
C LEU A 84 14.89 22.56 11.67
N SER A 85 14.69 23.82 12.05
CA SER A 85 13.63 24.20 12.98
C SER A 85 12.26 23.91 12.35
N GLY A 86 11.33 23.34 13.14
CA GLY A 86 9.96 23.10 12.69
C GLY A 86 9.72 21.79 11.93
N GLU A 87 10.63 20.81 12.01
CA GLU A 87 10.41 19.50 11.40
C GLU A 87 9.11 18.84 11.92
N ALA A 88 8.21 18.48 11.01
CA ALA A 88 6.97 17.81 11.33
C ALA A 88 7.14 16.28 11.38
N ARG A 89 6.72 15.65 12.48
CA ARG A 89 6.46 14.20 12.49
C ARG A 89 5.11 13.95 11.81
N GLY A 90 5.10 13.31 10.64
CA GLY A 90 3.84 12.91 10.00
C GLY A 90 3.02 11.95 10.88
N ILE A 91 1.86 11.52 10.39
CA ILE A 91 1.03 10.50 11.06
C ILE A 91 1.24 9.16 10.35
N LEU A 92 1.63 8.12 11.09
CA LEU A 92 1.60 6.73 10.62
C LEU A 92 0.40 6.02 11.28
N PRO A 93 -0.67 5.70 10.53
CA PRO A 93 -1.88 5.09 11.10
C PRO A 93 -1.64 3.66 11.62
N SER A 94 -2.38 3.28 12.67
CA SER A 94 -2.54 1.93 13.22
C SER A 94 -3.95 1.75 13.78
N SER A 95 -4.36 0.52 14.10
CA SER A 95 -5.65 0.25 14.76
C SER A 95 -5.69 0.72 16.21
N HIS A 96 -4.51 0.80 16.84
CA HIS A 96 -4.32 1.42 18.13
C HIS A 96 -3.99 2.90 17.89
N GLY A 97 -4.74 3.82 18.51
CA GLY A 97 -4.43 5.24 18.47
C GLY A 97 -3.01 5.50 18.98
N ASN A 98 -2.32 6.45 18.35
CA ASN A 98 -1.00 6.91 18.78
C ASN A 98 -1.02 7.50 20.19
#